data_AF-X1GAA1-F1
#
_entry.id   AF-X1GAA1-F1
#
_cell.length_a   1.000
_cell.length_b   1.000
_cell.length_c   1.000
_cell.angle_alpha   90.00
_cell.angle_beta   90.00
_cell.angle_gamma   90.00
#
_symmetry.space_group_name_H-M   'P 1'
#
loop_
_entity.id
_entity.type
_entity.pdbx_description
1 polymer ?
#
loop_
_entity_poly.entity_id
_entity_poly.type
_entity_poly.pdbx_seq_one_letter_code
_entity_poly.pdbx_strand_id
1 'polypeptide(L)'
;GKIFYYDRFNIFFDEAAIIQSITVYICEEKRFTVSEIEDVLLDLDEYKTVDYEKAIQVLQGTLKVLTLDDFPIQYAVIQSNLGKAYDHLAELKDKAVNCEKAIQAYKEALKVYTLDDFPKKYAVIQGNLGFAYGHLAELKDKAVNCEKAIQAFKEALKVYTKEEFPEVYRIIEENIKNVYEL
;
A
#
# COMPACT_ATOMS: atom_id res chain seq x y z
N GLY A 1 2.21 -27.02 0.71
CA GLY A 1 1.68 -25.86 1.43
C GLY A 1 2.12 -24.60 0.71
N LYS A 2 1.18 -23.92 0.05
CA LYS A 2 1.35 -22.61 -0.57
C LYS A 2 -0.04 -22.01 -0.68
N ILE A 3 -0.48 -21.29 0.34
CA ILE A 3 -1.69 -20.47 0.30
C ILE A 3 -1.30 -19.10 0.82
N PHE A 4 -0.60 -18.33 -0.02
CA PHE A 4 -0.37 -16.90 0.16
C PHE A 4 -0.42 -16.25 -1.22
N TYR A 5 -1.52 -16.43 -1.93
CA TYR A 5 -1.69 -15.77 -3.21
C TYR A 5 -3.16 -15.41 -3.34
N TYR A 6 -3.43 -14.11 -3.44
CA TYR A 6 -4.72 -13.50 -3.77
C TYR A 6 -5.67 -13.32 -2.59
N ASP A 7 -5.44 -12.26 -1.81
CA ASP A 7 -6.48 -11.27 -1.48
C ASP A 7 -5.82 -10.01 -0.89
N ARG A 8 -5.14 -9.23 -1.75
CA ARG A 8 -4.71 -7.86 -1.40
C ARG A 8 -5.93 -6.94 -1.47
N PHE A 9 -6.13 -6.12 -0.44
CA PHE A 9 -7.31 -5.26 -0.32
C PHE A 9 -7.27 -4.15 -1.37
N ASN A 10 -8.04 -4.30 -2.45
CA ASN A 10 -8.34 -3.22 -3.38
C ASN A 10 -9.83 -2.89 -3.29
N ILE A 11 -10.18 -1.94 -2.43
CA ILE A 11 -11.51 -1.34 -2.44
C ILE A 11 -11.39 -0.13 -3.37
N PHE A 12 -12.10 -0.13 -4.49
CA PHE A 12 -12.13 1.00 -5.42
C PHE A 12 -12.49 2.28 -4.67
N PHE A 13 -11.58 3.24 -4.64
CA PHE A 13 -11.80 4.55 -4.02
C PHE A 13 -11.85 5.63 -5.09
N ASP A 14 -12.57 6.71 -4.79
CA ASP A 14 -12.67 7.90 -5.63
C ASP A 14 -11.35 8.70 -5.56
N GLU A 15 -10.28 8.10 -6.09
CA GLU A 15 -8.96 8.72 -6.22
C GLU A 15 -8.96 9.76 -7.34
N ALA A 16 -9.95 9.73 -8.24
CA ALA A 16 -9.98 10.52 -9.46
C ALA A 16 -9.85 12.04 -9.20
N ALA A 17 -10.59 12.59 -8.24
CA ALA A 17 -10.52 14.02 -7.93
C ALA A 17 -9.16 14.42 -7.30
N ILE A 18 -8.58 13.55 -6.48
CA ILE A 18 -7.28 13.79 -5.83
C ILE A 18 -6.15 13.67 -6.85
N ILE A 19 -6.20 12.63 -7.69
CA ILE A 19 -5.30 12.41 -8.83
C ILE A 19 -5.31 13.63 -9.73
N GLN A 20 -6.48 14.16 -10.10
CA GLN A 20 -6.55 15.32 -10.98
C GLN A 20 -5.89 16.57 -10.37
N SER A 21 -5.99 16.77 -9.04
CA SER A 21 -5.29 17.86 -8.35
C SER A 21 -3.76 17.68 -8.28
N ILE A 22 -3.28 16.45 -8.05
CA ILE A 22 -1.84 16.08 -8.06
C ILE A 22 -1.23 16.43 -9.39
N THR A 23 -1.97 16.05 -10.41
CA THR A 23 -1.54 16.00 -11.79
C THR A 23 -1.42 17.40 -12.40
N VAL A 24 -2.34 18.32 -12.07
CA VAL A 24 -2.23 19.73 -12.46
C VAL A 24 -0.95 20.36 -11.89
N TYR A 25 -0.67 20.13 -10.60
CA TYR A 25 0.48 20.75 -9.93
C TYR A 25 1.84 20.28 -10.49
N ILE A 26 2.00 18.97 -10.77
CA ILE A 26 3.27 18.44 -11.28
C ILE A 26 3.54 18.87 -12.74
N CYS A 27 2.49 19.05 -13.53
CA CYS A 27 2.62 19.58 -14.88
C CYS A 27 3.20 20.99 -14.91
N GLU A 28 2.82 21.84 -13.94
CA GLU A 28 3.37 23.21 -13.83
C GLU A 28 4.89 23.19 -13.57
N GLU A 29 5.37 22.21 -12.79
CA GLU A 29 6.79 21.98 -12.49
C GLU A 29 7.57 21.21 -13.57
N LYS A 30 6.89 20.79 -14.66
CA LYS A 30 7.47 20.12 -15.85
C LYS A 30 8.31 18.86 -15.56
N ARG A 31 8.02 18.09 -14.51
CA ARG A 31 8.79 16.88 -14.15
C ARG A 31 8.26 15.60 -14.79
N PHE A 32 6.94 15.42 -14.79
CA PHE A 32 6.23 14.29 -15.41
C PHE A 32 4.95 14.82 -16.04
N THR A 33 4.41 14.09 -17.01
CA THR A 33 3.11 14.44 -17.60
C THR A 33 1.96 13.93 -16.75
N VAL A 34 0.82 14.61 -16.86
CA VAL A 34 -0.48 14.18 -16.33
C VAL A 34 -0.78 12.72 -16.64
N SER A 35 -0.67 12.37 -17.92
CA SER A 35 -0.98 11.03 -18.43
C SER A 35 -0.08 9.97 -17.82
N GLU A 36 1.22 10.24 -17.65
CA GLU A 36 2.14 9.23 -17.10
C GLU A 36 1.84 8.84 -15.67
N ILE A 37 1.39 9.78 -14.84
CA ILE A 37 1.02 9.49 -13.44
C ILE A 37 -0.32 8.77 -13.40
N GLU A 38 -1.30 9.24 -14.16
CA GLU A 38 -2.62 8.60 -14.26
C GLU A 38 -2.52 7.16 -14.74
N ASP A 39 -1.75 6.91 -15.79
CA ASP A 39 -1.52 5.57 -16.34
C ASP A 39 -0.89 4.66 -15.28
N VAL A 40 0.13 5.13 -14.55
CA VAL A 40 0.77 4.35 -13.49
C VAL A 40 -0.21 3.99 -12.36
N LEU A 41 -1.03 4.95 -11.92
CA LEU A 41 -1.99 4.71 -10.83
C LEU A 41 -3.10 3.75 -11.28
N LEU A 42 -3.65 3.94 -12.48
CA LEU A 42 -4.67 3.07 -13.05
C LEU A 42 -4.13 1.65 -13.27
N ASP A 43 -2.91 1.50 -13.79
CA ASP A 43 -2.31 0.20 -14.05
C ASP A 43 -2.06 -0.59 -12.75
N LEU A 44 -1.64 0.11 -11.68
CA LEU A 44 -1.46 -0.49 -10.35
C LEU A 44 -2.78 -0.93 -9.70
N ASP A 45 -3.87 -0.19 -9.93
CA ASP A 45 -5.18 -0.54 -9.39
C ASP A 45 -5.87 -1.67 -10.16
N GLU A 46 -5.69 -1.73 -11.49
CA GLU A 46 -6.33 -2.76 -12.33
C GLU A 46 -5.50 -4.05 -12.47
N TYR A 47 -4.35 -4.17 -11.80
CA TYR A 47 -3.43 -5.31 -11.92
C TYR A 47 -3.10 -5.66 -13.38
N LYS A 48 -2.96 -4.65 -14.25
CA LYS A 48 -2.53 -4.82 -15.64
C LYS A 48 -1.07 -5.25 -15.69
N THR A 49 -0.54 -5.50 -16.89
CA THR A 49 0.91 -5.69 -17.06
C THR A 49 1.62 -4.39 -16.72
N VAL A 50 1.95 -4.21 -15.44
CA VAL A 50 2.64 -3.03 -14.94
C VAL A 50 4.14 -3.26 -15.01
N ASP A 51 4.85 -2.33 -15.64
CA ASP A 51 6.28 -2.18 -15.38
C ASP A 51 6.44 -1.52 -14.00
N TYR A 52 6.54 -2.35 -12.95
CA TYR A 52 6.65 -1.88 -11.57
C TYR A 52 7.88 -1.00 -11.35
N GLU A 53 8.97 -1.20 -12.10
CA GLU A 53 10.17 -0.37 -11.96
C GLU A 53 9.93 1.03 -12.51
N LYS A 54 9.26 1.12 -13.68
CA LYS A 54 8.81 2.40 -14.23
C LYS A 54 7.81 3.08 -13.30
N ALA A 55 6.84 2.35 -12.76
CA ALA A 55 5.87 2.88 -11.81
C ALA A 55 6.56 3.47 -10.57
N ILE A 56 7.49 2.73 -9.97
CA ILE A 56 8.30 3.19 -8.84
C ILE A 56 9.08 4.46 -9.19
N GLN A 57 9.69 4.53 -10.37
CA GLN A 57 10.45 5.70 -10.80
C GLN A 57 9.56 6.95 -10.90
N VAL A 58 8.37 6.82 -11.49
CA VAL A 58 7.40 7.92 -11.59
C VAL A 58 6.94 8.35 -10.21
N LEU A 59 6.49 7.42 -9.36
CA LEU A 59 5.98 7.71 -8.02
C LEU A 59 7.06 8.36 -7.11
N GLN A 60 8.31 7.88 -7.15
CA GLN A 60 9.41 8.51 -6.42
C GLN A 60 9.74 9.91 -6.95
N GLY A 61 9.62 10.13 -8.25
CA GLY A 61 9.81 11.44 -8.85
C GLY A 61 8.72 12.43 -8.43
N THR A 62 7.48 11.97 -8.37
CA THR A 62 6.29 12.69 -7.87
C THR A 62 6.48 13.13 -6.41
N LEU A 63 7.02 12.27 -5.55
CA LEU A 63 7.31 12.59 -4.13
C LEU A 63 8.42 13.64 -3.93
N LYS A 64 9.16 14.03 -4.98
CA LYS A 64 10.09 15.17 -4.90
C LYS A 64 9.38 16.53 -5.03
N VAL A 65 8.10 16.53 -5.37
CA VAL A 65 7.26 17.72 -5.53
C VAL A 65 6.17 17.70 -4.46
N LEU A 66 5.51 16.57 -4.30
CA LEU A 66 4.47 16.39 -3.30
C LEU A 66 5.12 15.95 -2.00
N THR A 67 5.24 16.89 -1.07
CA THR A 67 5.77 16.63 0.27
C THR A 67 4.62 16.41 1.25
N LEU A 68 4.92 15.80 2.39
CA LEU A 68 3.95 15.65 3.48
C LEU A 68 3.42 17.00 3.98
N ASP A 69 4.28 18.02 4.02
CA ASP A 69 3.94 19.32 4.61
C ASP A 69 3.07 20.16 3.66
N ASP A 70 3.35 20.13 2.36
CA ASP A 70 2.67 20.95 1.38
C ASP A 70 1.41 20.27 0.83
N PHE A 71 1.44 18.94 0.66
CA PHE A 71 0.39 18.16 0.02
C PHE A 71 0.13 16.83 0.73
N PRO A 72 -0.33 16.84 2.00
CA PRO A 72 -0.40 15.64 2.82
C PRO A 72 -1.25 14.52 2.20
N ILE A 73 -2.44 14.84 1.69
CA ILE A 73 -3.35 13.84 1.10
C ILE A 73 -2.73 13.21 -0.15
N GLN A 74 -2.19 14.06 -1.04
CA GLN A 74 -1.54 13.62 -2.27
C GLN A 74 -0.29 12.79 -2.00
N TYR A 75 0.54 13.25 -1.06
CA TYR A 75 1.70 12.50 -0.57
C TYR A 75 1.29 11.10 -0.12
N ALA A 76 0.22 10.98 0.65
CA ALA A 76 -0.27 9.69 1.14
C ALA A 76 -0.80 8.78 0.02
N VAL A 77 -1.48 9.32 -0.99
CA VAL A 77 -1.88 8.56 -2.20
C VAL A 77 -0.64 7.97 -2.87
N ILE A 78 0.36 8.80 -3.14
CA ILE A 78 1.55 8.36 -3.87
C ILE A 78 2.36 7.36 -3.03
N GLN A 79 2.49 7.58 -1.73
CA GLN A 79 3.15 6.64 -0.82
C GLN A 79 2.40 5.30 -0.74
N SER A 80 1.07 5.30 -0.71
CA SER A 80 0.29 4.05 -0.71
C SER A 80 0.50 3.24 -1.99
N ASN A 81 0.51 3.89 -3.15
CA ASN A 81 0.72 3.25 -4.44
C ASN A 81 2.19 2.82 -4.64
N LEU A 82 3.13 3.59 -4.10
CA LEU A 82 4.54 3.19 -4.07
C LEU A 82 4.74 1.92 -3.22
N GLY A 83 4.02 1.81 -2.10
CA GLY A 83 3.98 0.60 -1.28
C GLY A 83 3.46 -0.61 -2.06
N LYS A 84 2.32 -0.47 -2.76
CA LYS A 84 1.77 -1.51 -3.63
C LYS A 84 2.77 -1.96 -4.69
N ALA A 85 3.39 -1.00 -5.39
CA ALA A 85 4.36 -1.29 -6.45
C ALA A 85 5.58 -2.05 -5.93
N TYR A 86 6.08 -1.70 -4.74
CA TYR A 86 7.17 -2.45 -4.12
C TYR A 86 6.77 -3.84 -3.65
N ASP A 87 5.59 -4.01 -3.06
CA ASP A 87 5.08 -5.34 -2.68
C ASP A 87 4.97 -6.28 -3.88
N HIS A 88 4.46 -5.77 -5.00
CA HIS A 88 4.42 -6.52 -6.25
C HIS A 88 5.81 -6.84 -6.78
N LEU A 89 6.73 -5.86 -6.78
CA LEU A 89 8.10 -6.10 -7.20
C LEU A 89 8.80 -7.14 -6.31
N ALA A 90 8.48 -7.20 -5.02
CA ALA A 90 9.02 -8.17 -4.07
C ALA A 90 8.69 -9.62 -4.46
N GLU A 91 7.54 -9.86 -5.08
CA GLU A 91 7.15 -11.18 -5.58
C GLU A 91 7.95 -11.60 -6.81
N LEU A 92 8.48 -10.62 -7.55
CA LEU A 92 9.25 -10.85 -8.77
C LEU A 92 10.76 -10.95 -8.49
N LYS A 93 11.30 -10.06 -7.65
CA LYS A 93 12.73 -10.00 -7.33
C LYS A 93 13.01 -9.24 -6.03
N ASP A 94 14.21 -9.45 -5.48
CA ASP A 94 14.74 -8.73 -4.32
C ASP A 94 13.75 -8.66 -3.13
N LYS A 95 13.05 -9.77 -2.86
CA LYS A 95 11.86 -9.85 -1.98
C LYS A 95 12.04 -9.08 -0.66
N ALA A 96 13.13 -9.33 0.08
CA ALA A 96 13.37 -8.68 1.36
C ALA A 96 13.49 -7.15 1.24
N VAL A 97 14.29 -6.67 0.28
CA VAL A 97 14.55 -5.23 0.07
C VAL A 97 13.27 -4.52 -0.35
N ASN A 98 12.49 -5.14 -1.24
CA ASN A 98 11.26 -4.54 -1.72
C ASN A 98 10.14 -4.57 -0.65
N CYS A 99 10.04 -5.62 0.17
CA CYS A 99 9.15 -5.62 1.34
C CYS A 99 9.50 -4.49 2.32
N GLU A 100 10.78 -4.24 2.60
CA GLU A 100 11.20 -3.13 3.47
C GLU A 100 10.82 -1.76 2.92
N LYS A 101 10.97 -1.57 1.60
CA LYS A 101 10.55 -0.33 0.94
C LYS A 101 9.03 -0.17 0.94
N ALA A 102 8.28 -1.25 0.76
CA ALA A 102 6.81 -1.24 0.83
C ALA A 102 6.35 -0.84 2.24
N ILE A 103 6.92 -1.46 3.27
CA ILE A 103 6.68 -1.13 4.68
C ILE A 103 6.93 0.36 4.95
N GLN A 104 8.05 0.91 4.45
CA GLN A 104 8.36 2.32 4.64
C GLN A 104 7.32 3.22 3.96
N ALA A 105 6.95 2.92 2.72
CA ALA A 105 5.97 3.72 1.98
C ALA A 105 4.58 3.68 2.64
N TYR A 106 4.10 2.51 3.08
CA TYR A 106 2.84 2.41 3.82
C TYR A 106 2.86 3.17 5.15
N LYS A 107 3.98 3.13 5.89
CA LYS A 107 4.13 3.95 7.11
C LYS A 107 4.06 5.45 6.84
N GLU A 108 4.63 5.90 5.73
CA GLU A 108 4.52 7.29 5.31
C GLU A 108 3.07 7.67 4.97
N ALA A 109 2.33 6.80 4.28
CA ALA A 109 0.90 7.03 4.02
C ALA A 109 0.06 7.09 5.31
N LEU A 110 0.38 6.25 6.31
CA LEU A 110 -0.29 6.23 7.62
C LEU A 110 -0.03 7.46 8.50
N LYS A 111 0.90 8.36 8.11
CA LYS A 111 1.02 9.67 8.77
C LYS A 111 -0.16 10.59 8.48
N VAL A 112 -0.90 10.32 7.40
CA VAL A 112 -2.02 11.15 6.92
C VAL A 112 -3.32 10.35 6.98
N TYR A 113 -3.31 9.11 6.49
CA TYR A 113 -4.47 8.23 6.60
C TYR A 113 -4.53 7.67 7.99
N THR A 114 -5.19 8.38 8.90
CA THR A 114 -5.46 7.96 10.27
C THR A 114 -6.80 7.22 10.36
N LEU A 115 -7.00 6.49 11.45
CA LEU A 115 -8.28 5.84 11.73
C LEU A 115 -9.43 6.84 11.84
N ASP A 116 -9.18 8.02 12.41
CA ASP A 116 -10.21 9.02 12.69
C ASP A 116 -10.61 9.81 11.42
N ASP A 117 -9.63 10.17 10.59
CA ASP A 117 -9.85 11.03 9.42
C ASP A 117 -10.19 10.22 8.16
N PHE A 118 -9.57 9.05 7.99
CA PHE A 118 -9.69 8.22 6.79
C PHE A 118 -9.80 6.73 7.11
N PRO A 119 -10.81 6.28 7.88
CA PRO A 119 -10.87 4.93 8.44
C PRO A 119 -10.71 3.83 7.39
N LYS A 120 -11.38 3.93 6.24
CA LYS A 120 -11.28 2.92 5.17
C LYS A 120 -9.89 2.87 4.55
N LYS A 121 -9.27 4.03 4.26
CA LYS A 121 -7.90 4.09 3.70
C LYS A 121 -6.90 3.57 4.73
N TYR A 122 -7.01 4.00 5.99
CA TYR A 122 -6.21 3.50 7.10
C TYR A 122 -6.24 1.96 7.16
N ALA A 123 -7.43 1.36 7.12
CA ALA A 123 -7.58 -0.08 7.21
C ALA A 123 -6.98 -0.84 6.01
N VAL A 124 -7.10 -0.30 4.78
CA VAL A 124 -6.42 -0.88 3.61
C VAL A 124 -4.90 -0.85 3.80
N ILE A 125 -4.35 0.31 4.17
CA ILE A 125 -2.90 0.45 4.32
C ILE A 125 -2.38 -0.44 5.45
N GLN A 126 -3.12 -0.55 6.55
CA GLN A 126 -2.78 -1.47 7.65
C GLN A 126 -2.83 -2.94 7.22
N GLY A 127 -3.81 -3.34 6.40
CA GLY A 127 -3.86 -4.69 5.83
C GLY A 127 -2.64 -4.99 4.95
N ASN A 128 -2.29 -4.08 4.04
CA ASN A 128 -1.12 -4.22 3.16
C ASN A 128 0.19 -4.22 3.96
N LEU A 129 0.29 -3.37 4.98
CA LEU A 129 1.43 -3.36 5.90
C LEU A 129 1.56 -4.69 6.65
N GLY A 130 0.44 -5.31 7.03
CA GLY A 130 0.39 -6.65 7.61
C GLY A 130 0.98 -7.72 6.69
N PHE A 131 0.58 -7.72 5.42
CA PHE A 131 1.13 -8.62 4.41
C PHE A 131 2.64 -8.41 4.20
N ALA A 132 3.09 -7.16 4.05
CA ALA A 132 4.49 -6.84 3.83
C ALA A 132 5.38 -7.30 5.01
N TYR A 133 4.90 -7.13 6.25
CA TYR A 133 5.58 -7.66 7.43
C TYR A 133 5.57 -9.19 7.48
N GLY A 134 4.46 -9.85 7.15
CA GLY A 134 4.38 -11.31 7.08
C GLY A 134 5.37 -11.89 6.08
N HIS A 135 5.45 -11.31 4.88
CA HIS A 135 6.45 -11.68 3.88
C HIS A 135 7.88 -11.47 4.36
N LEU A 136 8.14 -10.39 5.11
CA LEU A 136 9.48 -10.15 5.66
C LEU A 136 9.82 -11.14 6.78
N ALA A 137 8.84 -11.57 7.57
CA ALA A 137 9.02 -12.56 8.65
C ALA A 137 9.48 -13.93 8.14
N GLU A 138 9.04 -14.32 6.94
CA GLU A 138 9.52 -15.53 6.24
C GLU A 138 11.01 -15.46 5.88
N LEU A 139 11.56 -14.24 5.75
CA LEU A 139 12.90 -14.00 5.25
C LEU A 139 13.89 -13.65 6.35
N LYS A 140 13.48 -12.82 7.33
CA LYS A 140 14.32 -12.37 8.44
C LYS A 140 13.52 -11.82 9.62
N ASP A 141 14.19 -11.71 10.77
CA ASP A 141 13.66 -11.12 12.01
C ASP A 141 12.25 -11.62 12.36
N LYS A 142 12.03 -12.92 12.15
CA LYS A 142 10.72 -13.59 12.10
C LYS A 142 9.78 -13.17 13.23
N ALA A 143 10.20 -13.32 14.48
CA ALA A 143 9.36 -13.01 15.64
C ALA A 143 8.89 -11.54 15.65
N VAL A 144 9.81 -10.60 15.38
CA VAL A 144 9.52 -9.17 15.36
C VAL A 144 8.58 -8.80 14.21
N ASN A 145 8.79 -9.39 13.04
CA ASN A 145 7.97 -9.12 11.86
C ASN A 145 6.59 -9.78 11.96
N CYS A 146 6.47 -10.98 12.53
CA CYS A 146 5.18 -11.60 12.83
C CYS A 146 4.35 -10.74 13.79
N GLU A 147 4.96 -10.22 14.86
CA GLU A 147 4.27 -9.34 15.82
C GLU A 147 3.73 -8.08 15.14
N LYS A 148 4.55 -7.42 14.30
CA LYS A 148 4.15 -6.23 13.54
C LYS A 148 3.07 -6.53 12.51
N ALA A 149 3.14 -7.68 11.84
CA ALA A 149 2.12 -8.11 10.88
C ALA A 149 0.76 -8.28 11.57
N ILE A 150 0.73 -9.00 12.70
CA ILE A 150 -0.49 -9.21 13.49
C ILE A 150 -1.04 -7.88 14.00
N GLN A 151 -0.18 -6.98 14.48
CA GLN A 151 -0.61 -5.67 14.94
C GLN A 151 -1.28 -4.88 13.80
N ALA A 152 -0.66 -4.83 12.62
CA ALA A 152 -1.21 -4.12 11.47
C ALA A 152 -2.55 -4.72 11.02
N PHE A 153 -2.67 -6.06 10.95
CA PHE A 153 -3.95 -6.71 10.66
C PHE A 153 -5.04 -6.40 11.69
N LYS A 154 -4.71 -6.39 12.99
CA LYS A 154 -5.66 -5.99 14.04
C LYS A 154 -6.11 -4.54 13.92
N GLU A 155 -5.24 -3.65 13.48
CA GLU A 155 -5.60 -2.26 13.17
C GLU A 155 -6.58 -2.18 11.99
N ALA A 156 -6.40 -2.98 10.95
CA ALA A 156 -7.35 -3.07 9.84
C ALA A 156 -8.74 -3.59 10.28
N LEU A 157 -8.78 -4.56 11.20
CA LEU A 157 -10.01 -5.12 11.76
C LEU A 157 -10.82 -4.14 12.63
N LYS A 158 -10.27 -2.99 13.01
CA LYS A 158 -11.05 -1.92 13.68
C LYS A 158 -12.09 -1.30 12.75
N VAL A 159 -11.90 -1.42 11.43
CA VAL A 159 -12.80 -0.88 10.39
C VAL A 159 -13.46 -2.00 9.62
N TYR A 160 -12.68 -3.01 9.23
CA TYR A 160 -13.21 -4.19 8.56
C TYR A 160 -13.77 -5.17 9.57
N THR A 161 -14.91 -4.82 10.17
CA THR A 161 -15.61 -5.65 11.14
C THR A 161 -16.27 -6.85 10.47
N LYS A 162 -16.55 -7.88 11.26
CA LYS A 162 -17.22 -9.10 10.78
C LYS A 162 -18.63 -8.82 10.27
N GLU A 163 -19.30 -7.85 10.87
CA GLU A 163 -20.68 -7.49 10.56
C GLU A 163 -20.78 -6.68 9.26
N GLU A 164 -19.89 -5.72 9.06
CA GLU A 164 -19.94 -4.83 7.89
C GLU A 164 -19.18 -5.40 6.68
N PHE A 165 -18.09 -6.14 6.92
CA PHE A 165 -17.20 -6.67 5.88
C PHE A 165 -16.82 -8.14 6.16
N PRO A 166 -17.78 -9.07 6.20
CA PRO A 166 -17.55 -10.46 6.64
C PRO A 166 -16.46 -11.18 5.86
N GLU A 167 -16.38 -10.96 4.54
CA GLU A 167 -15.37 -11.63 3.70
C GLU A 167 -13.97 -11.08 3.93
N VAL A 168 -13.84 -9.75 3.97
CA VAL A 168 -12.56 -9.06 4.26
C VAL A 168 -12.08 -9.41 5.67
N TYR A 169 -12.98 -9.40 6.67
CA TYR A 169 -12.68 -9.83 8.04
C TYR A 169 -12.12 -11.26 8.07
N ARG A 170 -12.78 -12.20 7.36
CA ARG A 170 -12.35 -13.60 7.28
C ARG A 170 -10.93 -13.72 6.71
N ILE A 171 -10.63 -12.99 5.63
CA ILE A 171 -9.31 -12.97 5.00
C ILE A 171 -8.25 -12.44 5.99
N ILE A 172 -8.53 -11.35 6.71
CA ILE A 172 -7.58 -10.79 7.68
C ILE A 172 -7.31 -11.77 8.82
N GLU A 173 -8.36 -12.39 9.38
CA GLU A 173 -8.22 -13.39 10.44
C GLU A 173 -7.43 -14.63 10.00
N GLU A 174 -7.66 -15.11 8.76
CA GLU A 174 -6.89 -16.21 8.18
C GLU A 174 -5.41 -15.85 8.08
N ASN A 175 -5.09 -14.63 7.65
CA ASN A 175 -3.71 -14.16 7.60
C ASN A 175 -3.08 -14.00 8.99
N ILE A 176 -3.82 -13.52 9.98
CA ILE A 176 -3.35 -13.48 11.38
C ILE A 176 -2.99 -14.90 11.85
N LYS A 177 -3.87 -15.88 11.59
CA LYS A 177 -3.63 -17.27 11.95
C LYS A 177 -2.37 -17.82 11.25
N ASN A 178 -2.23 -17.59 9.95
CA ASN A 178 -1.06 -18.01 9.19
C ASN A 178 0.23 -17.40 9.75
N VAL A 179 0.19 -16.15 10.21
CA VAL A 179 1.35 -15.50 10.84
C VAL A 179 1.71 -16.10 12.20
N TYR A 180 0.73 -16.60 12.97
CA TYR A 180 1.01 -17.35 14.20
C TYR A 180 1.63 -18.73 13.94
N GLU A 181 1.31 -19.34 12.80
CA GLU A 181 1.77 -20.67 12.41
C GLU A 181 3.13 -20.68 11.69
N LEU A 182 3.64 -19.50 11.31
CA LEU A 182 4.95 -19.32 10.68
C LEU A 182 6.07 -19.85 11.55
#